data_AF-A0A2A4T4X9-F1
#
_entry.id   AF-A0A2A4T4X9-F1
#
_cell.length_a   1.000
_cell.length_b   1.000
_cell.length_c   1.000
_cell.angle_alpha   90.00
_cell.angle_beta   90.00
_cell.angle_gamma   90.00
#
_symmetry.space_group_name_H-M   'P 1'
#
loop_
_entity.id
_entity.type
_entity.pdbx_description
1 polymer ?
#
loop_
_entity_poly.entity_id
_entity_poly.type
_entity_poly.pdbx_seq_one_letter_code
_entity_poly.pdbx_strand_id
1 'polypeptide(L)'
;MTEECKQEIKDYIDSKGFSYNRNSNVKFYGSGIHRGYYIDSEEGKNRKFSGFSYDGGDHQWESLDKYFLEFIGHILRKHDITEVNLSYDIYESNNWKFGSIEWAGKL
;
A
#
# COMPACT_ATOMS: atom_id res chain seq x y z
N MET A 1 1.92 12.10 5.96
CA MET A 1 1.65 10.97 6.88
C MET A 1 2.40 11.16 8.19
N THR A 2 1.70 11.12 9.33
CA THR A 2 2.28 11.24 10.68
C THR A 2 2.91 9.91 11.15
N GLU A 3 3.74 9.92 12.20
CA GLU A 3 4.28 8.69 12.78
C GLU A 3 3.20 7.78 13.39
N GLU A 4 2.14 8.36 13.95
CA GLU A 4 0.99 7.61 14.45
C GLU A 4 0.28 6.85 13.32
N CYS A 5 0.00 7.52 12.20
CA CYS A 5 -0.60 6.88 11.02
C CYS A 5 0.28 5.74 10.50
N LYS A 6 1.60 5.95 10.42
CA LYS A 6 2.55 4.90 10.02
C LYS A 6 2.50 3.70 10.97
N GLN A 7 2.42 3.92 12.27
CA GLN A 7 2.36 2.85 13.25
C GLN A 7 1.04 2.07 13.14
N GLU A 8 -0.10 2.73 13.01
CA GLU A 8 -1.39 2.07 12.81
C GLU A 8 -1.41 1.22 11.53
N ILE A 9 -0.84 1.73 10.44
CA ILE A 9 -0.72 0.97 9.19
C ILE A 9 0.12 -0.29 9.40
N LYS A 10 1.26 -0.19 10.12
CA LYS A 10 2.10 -1.36 10.44
C LYS A 10 1.31 -2.40 11.25
N ASP A 11 0.72 -1.98 12.36
CA ASP A 11 0.00 -2.87 13.27
C ASP A 11 -1.18 -3.55 12.54
N TYR A 12 -1.89 -2.81 11.69
CA TYR A 12 -2.98 -3.36 10.88
C TYR A 12 -2.49 -4.40 9.88
N ILE A 13 -1.46 -4.07 9.08
CA ILE A 13 -0.91 -4.98 8.07
C ILE A 13 -0.37 -6.26 8.71
N ASP A 14 0.35 -6.13 9.83
CA ASP A 14 0.89 -7.25 10.59
C ASP A 14 -0.24 -8.13 11.15
N SER A 15 -1.31 -7.53 11.69
CA SER A 15 -2.49 -8.27 12.19
C SER A 15 -3.23 -9.05 11.10
N LYS A 16 -3.02 -8.70 9.82
CA LYS A 16 -3.66 -9.32 8.66
C LYS A 16 -2.76 -10.29 7.90
N GLY A 17 -1.54 -10.57 8.41
CA GLY A 17 -0.63 -11.53 7.80
C GLY A 17 0.11 -11.03 6.56
N PHE A 18 0.10 -9.72 6.31
CA PHE A 18 0.81 -9.09 5.20
C PHE A 18 2.27 -8.70 5.55
N SER A 19 2.84 -9.28 6.61
CA SER A 19 4.24 -9.10 6.97
C SER A 19 5.15 -10.02 6.14
N TYR A 20 6.26 -9.46 5.61
CA TYR A 20 7.21 -10.18 4.74
C TYR A 20 8.01 -11.27 5.49
N ASN A 21 8.15 -11.13 6.80
CA ASN A 21 8.59 -12.11 7.78
C ASN A 21 8.15 -11.61 9.18
N ARG A 22 8.18 -12.46 10.22
CA ARG A 22 7.77 -12.10 11.61
C ARG A 22 8.49 -10.89 12.22
N ASN A 23 9.54 -10.38 11.57
CA ASN A 23 10.41 -9.28 11.99
C ASN A 23 10.57 -8.17 10.91
N SER A 24 9.82 -8.20 9.79
CA SER A 24 9.99 -7.22 8.71
C SER A 24 8.72 -6.44 8.50
N ASN A 25 8.68 -5.30 9.17
CA ASN A 25 7.57 -4.35 9.11
C ASN A 25 7.58 -3.61 7.78
N VAL A 26 6.41 -3.13 7.36
CA VAL A 26 6.26 -2.20 6.24
C VAL A 26 7.27 -1.07 6.36
N LYS A 27 8.08 -0.89 5.31
CA LYS A 27 9.01 0.24 5.24
C LYS A 27 8.32 1.48 4.72
N PHE A 28 8.56 2.56 5.45
CA PHE A 28 8.18 3.90 5.05
C PHE A 28 9.46 4.67 4.67
N TYR A 29 9.40 5.38 3.55
CA TYR A 29 10.44 6.30 3.10
C TYR A 29 9.84 7.71 3.08
N GLY A 30 10.07 8.49 4.15
CA GLY A 30 9.35 9.74 4.35
C GLY A 30 7.84 9.51 4.51
N SER A 31 7.03 10.02 3.59
CA SER A 31 5.59 9.76 3.49
C SER A 31 5.24 8.53 2.65
N GLY A 32 6.22 7.93 1.96
CA GLY A 32 5.97 6.84 1.02
C GLY A 32 6.01 5.45 1.62
N ILE A 33 5.27 4.51 1.03
CA ILE A 33 5.18 3.10 1.41
C ILE A 33 5.84 2.24 0.34
N HIS A 34 6.73 1.33 0.72
CA HIS A 34 7.40 0.44 -0.24
C HIS A 34 6.55 -0.79 -0.60
N ARG A 35 6.32 -1.00 -1.91
CA ARG A 35 5.40 -2.02 -2.45
C ARG A 35 5.82 -3.47 -2.13
N GLY A 36 7.12 -3.74 -2.15
CA GLY A 36 7.65 -5.11 -1.98
C GLY A 36 7.23 -5.78 -0.66
N TYR A 37 6.87 -5.02 0.38
CA TYR A 37 6.50 -5.58 1.68
C TYR A 37 5.23 -6.42 1.64
N TYR A 38 4.20 -5.94 0.96
CA TYR A 38 2.93 -6.65 0.94
C TYR A 38 2.87 -7.69 -0.19
N ILE A 39 3.57 -7.46 -1.31
CA ILE A 39 3.67 -8.42 -2.43
C ILE A 39 4.30 -9.73 -1.96
N ASP A 40 5.43 -9.63 -1.28
CA ASP A 40 6.23 -10.79 -0.97
C ASP A 40 5.87 -11.45 0.38
N SER A 41 4.88 -10.88 1.11
CA SER A 41 4.33 -11.42 2.35
C SER A 41 3.71 -12.81 2.15
N GLU A 42 3.50 -13.56 3.25
CA GLU A 42 2.80 -14.85 3.17
C GLU A 42 1.40 -14.68 2.56
N GLU A 43 0.64 -13.67 3.00
CA GLU A 43 -0.67 -13.37 2.45
C GLU A 43 -0.59 -12.92 0.98
N GLY A 44 0.40 -12.11 0.62
CA GLY A 44 0.66 -11.71 -0.77
C GLY A 44 0.93 -12.91 -1.68
N LYS A 45 1.74 -13.87 -1.22
CA LYS A 45 2.00 -15.14 -1.93
C LYS A 45 0.75 -16.00 -2.03
N ASN A 46 -0.04 -16.13 -0.96
CA ASN A 46 -1.31 -16.86 -0.96
C ASN A 46 -2.30 -16.28 -1.98
N ARG A 47 -2.32 -14.95 -2.12
CA ARG A 47 -3.13 -14.22 -3.11
C ARG A 47 -2.51 -14.15 -4.50
N LYS A 48 -1.32 -14.77 -4.69
CA LYS A 48 -0.56 -14.80 -5.95
C LYS A 48 -0.17 -13.41 -6.47
N PHE A 49 0.08 -12.46 -5.57
CA PHE A 49 0.58 -11.12 -5.93
C PHE A 49 1.97 -11.16 -6.57
N SER A 50 2.78 -12.16 -6.24
CA SER A 50 4.07 -12.41 -6.90
C SER A 50 3.96 -12.76 -8.39
N GLY A 51 2.75 -13.05 -8.89
CA GLY A 51 2.48 -13.26 -10.31
C GLY A 51 2.35 -11.96 -11.12
N PHE A 52 2.24 -10.80 -10.46
CA PHE A 52 2.44 -9.50 -11.10
C PHE A 52 3.93 -9.38 -11.42
N SER A 53 4.32 -9.76 -12.65
CA SER A 53 5.71 -9.70 -13.09
C SER A 53 6.24 -8.28 -12.96
N TYR A 54 7.55 -8.11 -12.70
CA TYR A 54 8.24 -6.82 -12.89
C TYR A 54 8.05 -6.26 -14.31
N ASP A 55 7.69 -7.11 -15.27
CA ASP A 55 7.31 -6.78 -16.66
C ASP A 55 5.79 -6.61 -16.87
N GLY A 56 5.00 -6.71 -15.80
CA GLY A 56 3.56 -6.45 -15.85
C GLY A 56 3.36 -5.00 -16.20
N GLY A 57 2.68 -4.73 -17.32
CA GLY A 57 2.43 -3.36 -17.77
C GLY A 57 1.80 -2.50 -16.67
N ASP A 58 1.98 -1.18 -16.75
CA ASP A 58 1.64 -0.19 -15.71
C ASP A 58 0.27 -0.40 -15.04
N HIS A 59 -0.74 -0.88 -15.80
CA HIS A 59 -2.09 -1.17 -15.31
C HIS A 59 -2.20 -2.25 -14.23
N GLN A 60 -1.29 -3.23 -14.23
CA GLN A 60 -1.29 -4.30 -13.21
C GLN A 60 -0.80 -3.78 -11.86
N TRP A 61 0.22 -2.92 -11.89
CA TRP A 61 0.74 -2.27 -10.68
C TRP A 61 -0.26 -1.28 -10.10
N GLU A 62 -0.92 -0.49 -10.96
CA GLU A 62 -1.95 0.45 -10.51
C GLU A 62 -3.10 -0.26 -9.79
N SER A 63 -3.59 -1.37 -10.35
CA SER A 63 -4.69 -2.12 -9.74
C SER A 63 -4.32 -2.70 -8.37
N LEU A 64 -3.08 -3.18 -8.23
CA LEU A 64 -2.58 -3.71 -6.98
C LEU A 64 -2.41 -2.59 -5.93
N ASP A 65 -1.89 -1.45 -6.34
CA ASP A 65 -1.72 -0.29 -5.48
C ASP A 65 -3.07 0.23 -4.98
N LYS A 66 -4.07 0.36 -5.87
CA LYS A 66 -5.45 0.73 -5.48
C LYS A 66 -6.05 -0.24 -4.49
N TYR A 67 -5.84 -1.54 -4.68
CA TYR A 67 -6.32 -2.56 -3.74
C TYR A 67 -5.66 -2.39 -2.36
N PHE A 68 -4.35 -2.19 -2.31
CA PHE A 68 -3.63 -1.95 -1.07
C PHE A 68 -4.09 -0.67 -0.36
N LEU A 69 -4.24 0.42 -1.11
CA LEU A 69 -4.69 1.71 -0.60
C LEU A 69 -6.14 1.65 -0.09
N GLU A 70 -7.03 0.90 -0.74
CA GLU A 70 -8.37 0.64 -0.21
C GLU A 70 -8.32 -0.16 1.09
N PHE A 71 -7.46 -1.18 1.14
CA PHE A 71 -7.28 -2.03 2.31
C PHE A 71 -6.83 -1.23 3.56
N ILE A 72 -5.85 -0.33 3.42
CA ILE A 72 -5.44 0.56 4.52
C ILE A 72 -6.27 1.85 4.61
N GLY A 73 -7.20 2.06 3.69
CA GLY A 73 -7.89 3.34 3.46
C GLY A 73 -8.69 3.85 4.66
N HIS A 74 -9.15 2.96 5.54
CA HIS A 74 -9.82 3.35 6.78
C HIS A 74 -8.89 4.08 7.77
N ILE A 75 -7.60 3.72 7.80
CA ILE A 75 -6.57 4.40 8.61
C ILE A 75 -6.22 5.73 7.96
N LEU A 76 -6.07 5.75 6.64
CA LEU A 76 -5.79 6.99 5.89
C LEU A 76 -6.91 8.03 6.10
N ARG A 77 -8.19 7.60 6.05
CA ARG A 77 -9.34 8.47 6.37
C ARG A 77 -9.35 8.96 7.81
N LYS A 78 -8.99 8.11 8.78
CA LYS A 78 -8.92 8.49 10.20
C LYS A 78 -7.91 9.62 10.44
N HIS A 79 -6.85 9.67 9.63
CA HIS A 79 -5.74 10.61 9.73
C HIS A 79 -5.79 11.75 8.71
N ASP A 80 -6.93 11.94 8.04
CA ASP A 80 -7.14 12.97 7.01
C ASP A 80 -6.05 12.97 5.90
N ILE A 81 -5.54 11.78 5.56
CA ILE A 81 -4.57 11.60 4.47
C ILE A 81 -5.34 11.49 3.16
N THR A 82 -5.09 12.39 2.22
CA THR A 82 -5.70 12.38 0.87
C THR A 82 -4.72 12.04 -0.24
N GLU A 83 -3.42 12.02 0.05
CA GLU A 83 -2.34 11.73 -0.89
C GLU A 83 -1.38 10.71 -0.25
N VAL A 84 -1.02 9.66 -0.99
CA VAL A 84 -0.06 8.64 -0.57
C VAL A 84 0.92 8.36 -1.69
N ASN A 85 2.20 8.35 -1.34
CA ASN A 85 3.26 7.87 -2.21
C ASN A 85 3.42 6.37 -2.00
N LEU A 86 3.27 5.57 -3.05
CA LEU A 86 3.49 4.14 -3.03
C LEU A 86 4.65 3.78 -3.96
N SER A 87 5.81 3.50 -3.37
CA SER A 87 7.10 3.36 -4.06
C SER A 87 7.46 4.60 -4.89
N TYR A 88 7.14 4.61 -6.18
CA TYR A 88 7.44 5.70 -7.11
C TYR A 88 6.19 6.42 -7.61
N ASP A 89 5.00 5.92 -7.26
CA ASP A 89 3.72 6.42 -7.76
C ASP A 89 3.01 7.23 -6.68
N ILE A 90 2.36 8.32 -7.08
CA ILE A 90 1.56 9.18 -6.21
C ILE A 90 0.08 8.86 -6.47
N TYR A 91 -0.67 8.61 -5.41
CA TYR A 91 -2.11 8.35 -5.48
C TYR A 91 -2.88 9.31 -4.60
N GLU A 92 -4.02 9.75 -5.10
CA GLU A 92 -4.95 10.62 -4.39
C GLU A 92 -6.31 9.96 -4.20
N SER A 93 -6.93 10.21 -3.05
CA SER A 93 -8.32 9.87 -2.81
C SER A 93 -8.87 10.58 -1.57
N ASN A 94 -10.12 11.05 -1.65
CA ASN A 94 -10.83 11.61 -0.50
C ASN A 94 -11.49 10.55 0.39
N ASN A 95 -11.63 9.31 -0.09
CA ASN A 95 -12.30 8.26 0.67
C ASN A 95 -11.65 6.89 0.56
N TRP A 96 -10.60 6.73 -0.24
CA TRP A 96 -9.83 5.50 -0.41
C TRP A 96 -10.70 4.27 -0.74
N LYS A 97 -11.76 4.45 -1.52
CA LYS A 97 -12.44 3.34 -2.19
C LYS A 97 -11.76 3.08 -3.53
N PHE A 98 -11.66 1.84 -3.95
CA PHE A 98 -10.93 1.42 -5.16
C PHE A 98 -11.21 2.31 -6.39
N GLY A 99 -12.49 2.53 -6.70
CA GLY A 99 -12.92 3.32 -7.85
C GLY A 99 -12.75 4.84 -7.72
N SER A 100 -12.30 5.33 -6.55
CA SER A 100 -12.06 6.75 -6.26
C SER A 100 -10.58 7.07 -6.03
N ILE A 101 -9.70 6.09 -6.23
CA ILE A 101 -8.26 6.28 -6.13
C ILE A 101 -7.76 6.64 -7.53
N GLU A 102 -7.11 7.77 -7.63
CA GLU A 102 -6.57 8.31 -8.88
C GLU A 102 -5.05 8.32 -8.81
N TRP A 103 -4.40 7.95 -9.91
CA TRP A 103 -2.96 8.10 -10.05
C TRP A 103 -2.65 9.56 -10.41
N ALA A 104 -1.88 10.23 -9.56
CA ALA A 104 -1.56 11.65 -9.67
C ALA A 104 -0.17 11.90 -10.30
N GLY A 105 0.66 10.86 -10.46
CA GLY A 105 1.95 10.97 -11.13
C GLY A 105 3.04 10.09 -10.49
N LYS A 106 4.30 10.45 -10.77
CA LYS A 106 5.49 9.82 -10.19
C LYS A 106 6.30 10.84 -9.38
N LEU A 107 7.00 10.36 -8.35
CA LEU A 107 7.96 11.14 -7.56
C LEU A 107 9.20 11.55 -8.35
#